data_AF-A0A9P7BKZ6-F1
#
_entry.id   AF-A0A9P7BKZ6-F1
#
_cell.length_a   1.000
_cell.length_b   1.000
_cell.length_c   1.000
_cell.angle_alpha   90.00
_cell.angle_beta   90.00
_cell.angle_gamma   90.00
#
_symmetry.space_group_name_H-M   'P 1'
#
loop_
_entity.id
_entity.type
_entity.pdbx_description
1 polymer ?
#
loop_
_entity_poly.entity_id
_entity_poly.type
_entity_poly.pdbx_seq_one_letter_code
_entity_poly.pdbx_strand_id
1 'polypeptide(L)'
;MSSNVSFIQPSWSDHFLVTSYFALRAPAHSTVLGKSQWRAHPRLASSETFRNLVSSTIANTMVSFDISLTPQEKWDMVKSAITQVAKSFSRRSAFNLTKAESLLHLKRARITKRLASNPELLSSLTPQLSVVESQLASLQQYHAETLALRAGIRWREQGEISAGYLKRTVSQRQTRQIMKQLVHPTTGALCCTSNEMLDAAVQFYTSLTMI
;
A
#
# COMPACT_ATOMS: atom_id res chain seq x y z
N MET A 1 22.66 -12.70 9.67
CA MET A 1 21.62 -13.27 8.79
C MET A 1 20.52 -13.82 9.68
N SER A 2 19.25 -13.50 9.42
CA SER A 2 18.11 -14.06 10.15
C SER A 2 17.19 -14.72 9.14
N SER A 3 16.96 -16.01 9.30
CA SER A 3 16.02 -16.80 8.50
C SER A 3 14.76 -17.06 9.32
N ASN A 4 13.60 -16.80 8.73
CA ASN A 4 12.31 -17.07 9.36
C ASN A 4 11.53 -18.06 8.49
N VAL A 5 11.05 -19.13 9.11
CA VAL A 5 10.21 -20.15 8.47
C VAL A 5 8.76 -19.88 8.85
N SER A 6 7.94 -19.51 7.86
CA SER A 6 6.54 -19.20 8.08
C SER A 6 5.63 -20.17 7.32
N PHE A 7 4.52 -20.52 7.95
CA PHE A 7 3.43 -21.25 7.29
C PHE A 7 2.83 -20.36 6.20
N ILE A 8 2.52 -20.95 5.05
CA ILE A 8 1.83 -20.29 3.94
C ILE A 8 0.56 -21.07 3.62
N GLN A 9 -0.45 -20.40 3.07
CA GLN A 9 -1.68 -21.05 2.70
C GLN A 9 -1.46 -22.20 1.70
N PRO A 10 -2.06 -23.39 1.93
CA PRO A 10 -1.84 -24.56 1.09
C PRO A 10 -2.27 -24.39 -0.37
N SER A 11 -3.14 -23.42 -0.67
CA SER A 11 -3.55 -23.09 -2.03
C SER A 11 -2.42 -22.48 -2.88
N TRP A 12 -1.37 -21.96 -2.24
CA TRP A 12 -0.22 -21.34 -2.92
C TRP A 12 0.98 -22.27 -3.00
N SER A 13 1.26 -23.01 -1.93
CA SER A 13 2.35 -23.98 -1.85
C SER A 13 2.08 -24.93 -0.70
N ASP A 14 2.52 -26.17 -0.86
CA ASP A 14 2.61 -27.18 0.19
C ASP A 14 3.88 -27.03 1.05
N HIS A 15 4.77 -26.08 0.70
CA HIS A 15 6.01 -25.79 1.42
C HIS A 15 5.87 -24.58 2.36
N PHE A 16 6.78 -24.51 3.34
CA PHE A 16 6.95 -23.34 4.20
C PHE A 16 7.78 -22.25 3.48
N LEU A 17 7.45 -20.98 3.74
CA LEU A 17 8.22 -19.85 3.20
C LEU A 17 9.47 -19.62 4.07
N VAL A 18 10.62 -19.55 3.42
CA VAL A 18 11.87 -19.12 4.05
C VAL A 18 12.16 -17.69 3.61
N THR A 19 12.14 -16.75 4.56
CA THR A 19 12.45 -15.34 4.26
C THR A 19 13.90 -15.02 4.63
N SER A 20 14.62 -14.36 3.72
CA SER A 20 15.98 -13.85 3.92
C SER A 20 16.06 -12.36 3.56
N TYR A 21 16.77 -11.58 4.37
CA TYR A 21 16.90 -10.14 4.20
C TYR A 21 18.30 -9.77 3.67
N PHE A 22 18.34 -8.97 2.61
CA PHE A 22 19.58 -8.45 2.02
C PHE A 22 19.57 -6.93 2.04
N ALA A 23 20.64 -6.32 2.56
CA ALA A 23 20.86 -4.89 2.47
C ALA A 23 21.46 -4.59 1.09
N LEU A 24 20.61 -4.24 0.13
CA LEU A 24 21.07 -3.77 -1.18
C LEU A 24 21.47 -2.30 -1.04
N ARG A 25 22.70 -1.97 -1.46
CA ARG A 25 23.18 -0.58 -1.51
C ARG A 25 22.34 0.16 -2.55
N ALA A 26 21.70 1.25 -2.17
CA ALA A 26 20.92 2.04 -3.10
C ALA A 26 21.82 2.51 -4.27
N PRO A 27 21.34 2.46 -5.53
CA PRO A 27 22.10 3.00 -6.65
C PRO A 27 22.44 4.47 -6.41
N ALA A 28 23.68 4.87 -6.72
CA ALA A 28 24.14 6.27 -6.62
C ALA A 28 23.28 7.27 -7.43
N HIS A 29 22.44 6.76 -8.34
CA HIS A 29 21.52 7.52 -9.20
C HIS A 29 20.05 7.17 -8.92
N SER A 30 19.67 6.98 -7.65
CA SER A 30 18.26 6.95 -7.27
C SER A 30 17.64 8.29 -7.68
N THR A 31 16.92 8.29 -8.81
CA THR A 31 16.07 9.41 -9.22
C THR A 31 15.15 9.72 -8.05
N VAL A 32 15.31 10.90 -7.47
CA VAL A 32 14.41 11.44 -6.44
C VAL A 32 13.06 11.63 -7.13
N LEU A 33 12.26 10.57 -7.16
CA LEU A 33 10.86 10.67 -7.54
C LEU A 33 10.24 11.64 -6.54
N GLY A 34 9.64 12.72 -7.03
CA GLY A 34 8.95 13.70 -6.19
C GLY A 34 7.96 13.01 -5.25
N LYS A 35 7.64 13.65 -4.12
CA LYS A 35 6.71 13.12 -3.11
C LYS A 35 5.41 12.69 -3.80
N SER A 36 5.21 11.38 -3.99
CA SER A 36 3.99 10.87 -4.61
C SER A 36 2.79 11.29 -3.78
N GLN A 37 1.71 11.73 -4.44
CA GLN A 37 0.46 12.04 -3.74
C GLN A 37 0.03 10.85 -2.89
N TRP A 38 -0.22 11.11 -1.60
CA TRP A 38 -0.68 10.09 -0.67
C TRP A 38 -2.04 9.55 -1.13
N ARG A 39 -2.19 8.21 -1.16
CA ARG A 39 -3.43 7.53 -1.51
C ARG A 39 -3.86 6.61 -0.36
N ALA A 40 -5.11 6.73 0.04
CA ALA A 40 -5.71 5.84 1.03
C ALA A 40 -5.83 4.40 0.46
N HIS A 41 -5.83 3.41 1.34
CA HIS A 41 -6.07 2.02 0.92
C HIS A 41 -7.53 1.87 0.44
N PRO A 42 -7.80 1.36 -0.78
CA PRO A 42 -9.16 1.35 -1.35
C PRO A 42 -10.19 0.61 -0.49
N ARG A 43 -9.79 -0.49 0.16
CA ARG A 43 -10.67 -1.26 1.07
C ARG A 43 -11.21 -0.46 2.26
N LEU A 44 -10.60 0.67 2.63
CA LEU A 44 -11.13 1.51 3.69
C LEU A 44 -12.55 1.99 3.37
N ALA A 45 -12.83 2.30 2.10
CA ALA A 45 -14.16 2.74 1.67
C ALA A 45 -15.25 1.68 1.87
N SER A 46 -14.87 0.40 1.91
CA SER A 46 -15.78 -0.73 2.17
C SER A 46 -16.09 -0.93 3.66
N SER A 47 -15.36 -0.27 4.56
CA SER A 47 -15.55 -0.41 6.00
C SER A 47 -16.60 0.56 6.51
N GLU A 48 -17.68 0.03 7.08
CA GLU A 48 -18.76 0.84 7.68
C GLU A 48 -18.25 1.73 8.81
N THR A 49 -17.39 1.18 9.67
CA THR A 49 -16.79 1.92 10.79
C THR A 49 -15.91 3.06 10.30
N PHE A 50 -15.16 2.84 9.22
CA PHE A 50 -14.36 3.90 8.60
C PHE A 50 -15.24 4.99 7.97
N ARG A 51 -16.27 4.61 7.21
CA ARG A 51 -17.23 5.54 6.60
C ARG A 51 -17.89 6.43 7.64
N ASN A 52 -18.37 5.86 8.74
CA ASN A 52 -19.00 6.60 9.82
C ASN A 52 -18.01 7.55 10.50
N LEU A 53 -16.76 7.12 10.70
CA LEU A 53 -15.70 7.96 11.25
C LEU A 53 -15.35 9.13 10.32
N VAL A 54 -15.33 8.91 9.00
CA VAL A 54 -15.12 9.97 8.01
C VAL A 54 -16.29 10.95 8.03
N SER A 55 -17.53 10.44 8.04
CA SER A 55 -18.73 11.28 8.08
C SER A 55 -18.76 12.19 9.31
N SER A 56 -18.47 11.64 10.50
CA SER A 56 -18.40 12.44 11.73
C SER A 56 -17.25 13.43 11.72
N THR A 57 -16.10 13.05 11.17
CA THR A 57 -14.95 13.95 11.01
C THR A 57 -15.28 15.13 10.10
N ILE A 58 -15.95 14.89 8.98
CA ILE A 58 -16.38 15.95 8.05
C ILE A 58 -17.33 16.90 8.77
N ALA A 59 -18.37 16.38 9.43
CA ALA A 59 -19.32 17.21 10.17
C ALA A 59 -18.62 18.07 11.25
N ASN A 60 -17.73 17.47 12.04
CA ASN A 60 -16.96 18.19 13.06
C ASN A 60 -16.02 19.25 12.47
N THR A 61 -15.39 18.96 11.33
CA THR A 61 -14.50 19.92 10.66
C THR A 61 -15.29 21.11 10.12
N MET A 62 -16.49 20.88 9.59
CA MET A 62 -17.36 21.95 9.09
C MET A 62 -17.82 22.91 10.19
N VAL A 63 -18.04 22.42 11.42
CA VAL A 63 -18.37 23.27 12.58
C VAL A 63 -17.25 24.25 12.92
N SER A 64 -15.99 23.89 12.65
CA SER A 64 -14.83 24.76 12.88
C SER A 64 -14.53 25.78 11.77
N PHE A 65 -15.40 25.88 10.75
CA PHE A 65 -15.17 26.82 9.66
C PHE A 65 -15.36 28.26 10.12
N ASP A 66 -14.31 29.06 9.97
CA ASP A 66 -14.42 30.51 10.05
C ASP A 66 -15.06 31.06 8.75
N ILE A 67 -15.84 32.12 8.92
CA ILE A 67 -16.48 32.89 7.85
C ILE A 67 -15.40 33.54 6.96
N SER A 68 -14.26 33.91 7.53
CA SER A 68 -13.14 34.55 6.82
C SER A 68 -12.45 33.63 5.80
N LEU A 69 -12.61 32.31 5.94
CA LEU A 69 -11.93 31.34 5.08
C LEU A 69 -12.56 31.25 3.69
N THR A 70 -11.69 31.20 2.70
CA THR A 70 -12.05 30.93 1.30
C THR A 70 -12.60 29.51 1.15
N PRO A 71 -13.40 29.24 0.09
CA PRO A 71 -13.86 27.89 -0.22
C PRO A 71 -12.71 26.87 -0.37
N GLN A 72 -11.56 27.32 -0.90
CA GLN A 72 -10.38 26.49 -1.09
C GLN A 72 -9.77 26.06 0.25
N GLU A 73 -9.62 26.99 1.19
CA GLU A 73 -9.09 26.69 2.53
C GLU A 73 -10.01 25.75 3.29
N LYS A 74 -11.33 25.96 3.21
CA LYS A 74 -12.34 25.05 3.79
C LYS A 74 -12.18 23.62 3.25
N TRP A 75 -11.98 23.49 1.94
CA TRP A 75 -11.76 22.19 1.30
C TRP A 75 -10.42 21.56 1.71
N ASP A 76 -9.35 22.35 1.82
CA ASP A 76 -8.04 21.88 2.27
C ASP A 76 -8.06 21.39 3.72
N MET A 77 -8.81 22.06 4.61
CA MET A 77 -9.03 21.60 5.99
C MET A 77 -9.74 20.24 6.02
N VAL A 78 -10.82 20.07 5.25
CA VAL A 78 -11.55 18.79 5.16
C VAL A 78 -10.64 17.67 4.63
N LYS A 79 -9.92 17.91 3.53
CA LYS A 79 -8.97 16.93 2.98
C LYS A 79 -7.89 16.54 3.99
N SER A 80 -7.36 17.52 4.72
CA SER A 80 -6.36 17.30 5.76
C SER A 80 -6.92 16.42 6.89
N ALA A 81 -8.10 16.75 7.41
CA ALA A 81 -8.77 16.00 8.46
C ALA A 81 -9.04 14.54 8.06
N ILE A 82 -9.63 14.33 6.87
CA ILE A 82 -9.87 12.99 6.32
C ILE A 82 -8.55 12.21 6.15
N THR A 83 -7.50 12.87 5.66
CA THR A 83 -6.18 12.24 5.50
C THR A 83 -5.62 11.77 6.83
N GLN A 84 -5.73 12.56 7.90
CA GLN A 84 -5.25 12.17 9.23
C GLN A 84 -6.03 10.98 9.79
N VAL A 85 -7.36 11.00 9.65
CA VAL A 85 -8.23 9.90 10.07
C VAL A 85 -7.95 8.62 9.30
N ALA A 86 -7.81 8.70 7.98
CA ALA A 86 -7.48 7.55 7.16
C ALA A 86 -6.11 6.95 7.52
N LYS A 87 -5.11 7.80 7.78
CA LYS A 87 -3.80 7.35 8.25
C LYS A 87 -3.88 6.68 9.63
N SER A 88 -4.57 7.27 10.59
CA SER A 88 -4.68 6.73 11.95
C SER A 88 -5.46 5.40 11.98
N PHE A 89 -6.58 5.33 11.27
CA PHE A 89 -7.38 4.13 11.11
C PHE A 89 -6.58 3.01 10.44
N SER A 90 -5.87 3.32 9.35
CA SER A 90 -5.03 2.34 8.64
C SER A 90 -3.93 1.79 9.53
N ARG A 91 -3.22 2.64 10.29
CA ARG A 91 -2.17 2.20 11.23
C ARG A 91 -2.74 1.27 12.31
N ARG A 92 -3.89 1.63 12.88
CA ARG A 92 -4.56 0.81 13.89
C ARG A 92 -5.02 -0.54 13.32
N SER A 93 -5.61 -0.53 12.13
CA SER A 93 -6.02 -1.75 11.43
C SER A 93 -4.82 -2.64 11.14
N ALA A 94 -3.72 -2.08 10.63
CA ALA A 94 -2.50 -2.84 10.37
C ALA A 94 -1.93 -3.47 11.65
N PHE A 95 -1.86 -2.70 12.74
CA PHE A 95 -1.42 -3.22 14.04
C PHE A 95 -2.30 -4.38 14.52
N ASN A 96 -3.63 -4.24 14.45
CA ASN A 96 -4.56 -5.29 14.85
C ASN A 96 -4.41 -6.55 13.98
N LEU A 97 -4.24 -6.38 12.67
CA LEU A 97 -4.01 -7.50 11.73
C LEU A 97 -2.72 -8.24 12.06
N THR A 98 -1.60 -7.53 12.27
CA THR A 98 -0.32 -8.16 12.65
C THR A 98 -0.42 -8.92 13.97
N LYS A 99 -1.14 -8.37 14.95
CA LYS A 99 -1.38 -9.06 16.23
C LYS A 99 -2.24 -10.30 16.05
N ALA A 100 -3.33 -10.21 15.27
CA ALA A 100 -4.20 -11.34 14.98
C ALA A 100 -3.44 -12.46 14.25
N GLU A 101 -2.65 -12.13 13.25
CA GLU A 101 -1.81 -13.07 12.50
C GLU A 101 -0.81 -13.79 13.42
N SER A 102 -0.13 -13.05 14.30
CA SER A 102 0.79 -13.62 15.29
C SER A 102 0.09 -14.60 16.25
N LEU A 103 -1.11 -14.25 16.73
CA LEU A 103 -1.91 -15.12 17.59
C LEU A 103 -2.38 -16.38 16.86
N LEU A 104 -2.75 -16.27 15.58
CA LEU A 104 -3.16 -17.41 14.77
C LEU A 104 -1.99 -18.35 14.51
N HIS A 105 -0.79 -17.84 14.20
CA HIS A 105 0.42 -18.66 14.09
C HIS A 105 0.74 -19.39 15.40
N LEU A 106 0.63 -18.69 16.55
CA LEU A 106 0.83 -19.31 17.86
C LEU A 106 -0.20 -20.42 18.13
N LYS A 107 -1.47 -20.17 17.81
CA LYS A 107 -2.56 -21.15 17.97
C LYS A 107 -2.32 -22.37 17.08
N ARG A 108 -1.94 -22.17 15.82
CA ARG A 108 -1.58 -23.23 14.88
C ARG A 108 -0.43 -24.08 15.41
N ALA A 109 0.66 -23.46 15.87
CA ALA A 109 1.82 -24.15 16.43
C ALA A 109 1.44 -25.00 17.65
N ARG A 110 0.58 -24.47 18.53
CA ARG A 110 0.06 -25.20 19.70
C ARG A 110 -0.77 -26.42 19.30
N ILE A 111 -1.70 -26.28 18.34
CA ILE A 111 -2.53 -27.39 17.86
C ILE A 111 -1.66 -28.47 17.21
N THR A 112 -0.74 -28.07 16.33
CA THR A 112 0.18 -28.99 15.64
C THR A 112 1.05 -29.76 16.62
N LYS A 113 1.60 -29.08 17.65
CA LYS A 113 2.39 -29.73 18.70
C LYS A 113 1.55 -30.73 19.50
N ARG A 114 0.30 -30.40 19.84
CA ARG A 114 -0.60 -31.31 20.57
C ARG A 114 -0.96 -32.55 19.76
N LEU A 115 -1.23 -32.39 18.47
CA LEU A 115 -1.49 -33.49 17.54
C LEU A 115 -0.28 -34.42 17.43
N ALA A 116 0.93 -33.86 17.32
CA ALA A 116 2.16 -34.65 17.26
C ALA A 116 2.39 -35.48 18.53
N SER A 117 2.03 -34.95 19.71
CA SER A 117 2.16 -35.66 20.99
C SER A 117 0.99 -36.60 21.30
N ASN A 118 -0.20 -36.37 20.73
CA ASN A 118 -1.42 -37.14 21.05
C ASN A 118 -2.25 -37.37 19.77
N PRO A 119 -1.92 -38.40 18.97
CA PRO A 119 -2.62 -38.71 17.72
C PRO A 119 -4.11 -39.01 17.91
N GLU A 120 -4.51 -39.52 19.08
CA GLU A 120 -5.92 -39.80 19.46
C GLU A 120 -6.82 -38.56 19.37
N LEU A 121 -6.25 -37.35 19.49
CA LEU A 121 -6.99 -36.09 19.42
C LEU A 121 -7.26 -35.60 17.99
N LEU A 122 -6.89 -36.38 16.97
CA LEU A 122 -6.95 -35.97 15.57
C LEU A 122 -8.34 -35.55 15.13
N SER A 123 -9.38 -36.34 15.46
CA SER A 123 -10.77 -36.04 15.10
C SER A 123 -11.28 -34.72 15.71
N SER A 124 -10.82 -34.38 16.92
CA SER A 124 -11.25 -33.17 17.65
C SER A 124 -10.46 -31.92 17.25
N LEU A 125 -9.15 -32.05 17.02
CA LEU A 125 -8.27 -30.90 16.78
C LEU A 125 -8.13 -30.54 15.30
N THR A 126 -8.35 -31.47 14.37
CA THR A 126 -8.26 -31.20 12.92
C THR A 126 -9.25 -30.13 12.45
N PRO A 127 -10.53 -30.12 12.87
CA PRO A 127 -11.46 -29.05 12.53
C PRO A 127 -11.03 -27.68 13.08
N GLN A 128 -10.39 -27.64 14.26
CA GLN A 128 -9.90 -26.39 14.82
C GLN A 128 -8.66 -25.89 14.06
N LEU A 129 -7.80 -26.80 13.62
CA LEU A 129 -6.64 -26.48 12.79
C LEU A 129 -7.07 -25.86 11.45
N SER A 130 -8.05 -26.46 10.78
CA SER A 130 -8.53 -25.97 9.49
C SER A 130 -9.15 -24.58 9.58
N VAL A 131 -9.86 -24.26 10.67
CA VAL A 131 -10.38 -22.90 10.92
C VAL A 131 -9.24 -21.90 11.12
N VAL A 132 -8.20 -22.27 11.87
CA VAL A 132 -7.05 -21.37 12.07
C VAL A 132 -6.28 -21.15 10.77
N GLU A 133 -6.09 -22.21 9.98
CA GLU A 133 -5.40 -22.13 8.69
C GLU A 133 -6.19 -21.34 7.65
N SER A 134 -7.53 -21.44 7.62
CA SER A 134 -8.36 -20.62 6.73
C SER A 134 -8.33 -19.13 7.09
N GLN A 135 -8.29 -18.81 8.39
CA GLN A 135 -8.11 -17.45 8.87
C GLN A 135 -6.72 -16.89 8.50
N LEU A 136 -5.66 -17.69 8.66
CA LEU A 136 -4.32 -17.32 8.21
C LEU A 136 -4.27 -17.10 6.70
N ALA A 137 -4.88 -17.99 5.92
CA ALA A 137 -4.93 -17.87 4.46
C ALA A 137 -5.61 -16.56 4.02
N SER A 138 -6.72 -16.19 4.68
CA SER A 138 -7.41 -14.93 4.41
C SER A 138 -6.54 -13.71 4.69
N LEU A 139 -5.76 -13.72 5.78
CA LEU A 139 -4.82 -12.63 6.10
C LEU A 139 -3.64 -12.56 5.12
N GLN A 140 -3.09 -13.71 4.74
CA GLN A 140 -2.00 -13.78 3.77
C GLN A 140 -2.45 -13.28 2.39
N GLN A 141 -3.65 -13.67 1.97
CA GLN A 141 -4.27 -13.15 0.75
C GLN A 141 -4.42 -11.61 0.81
N TYR A 142 -4.90 -11.08 1.93
CA TYR A 142 -4.99 -9.63 2.15
C TYR A 142 -3.64 -8.92 1.99
N HIS A 143 -2.56 -9.49 2.53
CA HIS A 143 -1.20 -8.92 2.41
C HIS A 143 -0.71 -8.96 0.97
N ALA A 144 -0.90 -10.07 0.26
CA ALA A 144 -0.50 -10.21 -1.14
C ALA A 144 -1.23 -9.20 -2.04
N GLU A 145 -2.53 -9.03 -1.86
CA GLU A 145 -3.32 -8.02 -2.56
C GLU A 145 -2.81 -6.59 -2.26
N THR A 146 -2.49 -6.30 -0.99
CA THR A 146 -1.96 -5.00 -0.59
C THR A 146 -0.59 -4.72 -1.23
N LEU A 147 0.30 -5.72 -1.28
CA LEU A 147 1.60 -5.60 -1.93
C LEU A 147 1.46 -5.40 -3.44
N ALA A 148 0.54 -6.13 -4.09
CA ALA A 148 0.26 -5.95 -5.52
C ALA A 148 -0.22 -4.53 -5.82
N LEU A 149 -1.16 -4.00 -5.02
CA LEU A 149 -1.64 -2.62 -5.11
C LEU A 149 -0.49 -1.61 -4.98
N ARG A 150 0.38 -1.77 -3.95
CA ARG A 150 1.50 -0.85 -3.67
C ARG A 150 2.57 -0.87 -4.74
N ALA A 151 2.86 -2.04 -5.29
CA ALA A 151 3.83 -2.16 -6.35
C ALA A 151 3.34 -1.48 -7.66
N GLY A 152 2.08 -1.03 -7.72
CA GLY A 152 1.44 -0.56 -8.94
C GLY A 152 1.37 -1.66 -10.00
N ILE A 153 1.60 -2.91 -9.57
CA ILE A 153 1.61 -4.04 -10.47
C ILE A 153 0.23 -4.66 -10.39
N ARG A 154 -0.54 -4.45 -11.45
CA ARG A 154 -1.62 -5.36 -11.83
C ARG A 154 -0.93 -6.67 -12.19
N TRP A 155 -0.53 -7.47 -11.19
CA TRP A 155 0.38 -8.62 -11.36
C TRP A 155 -0.19 -9.71 -12.26
N ARG A 156 -1.45 -9.57 -12.70
CA ARG A 156 -2.09 -10.40 -13.71
C ARG A 156 -3.10 -9.55 -14.49
N GLU A 157 -2.70 -8.94 -15.59
CA GLU A 157 -3.70 -8.62 -16.62
C GLU A 157 -4.10 -9.92 -17.35
N GLN A 158 -3.17 -10.89 -17.50
CA GLN A 158 -3.41 -12.19 -18.17
C GLN A 158 -2.63 -13.40 -17.59
N GLY A 159 -2.13 -13.35 -16.34
CA GLY A 159 -1.43 -14.50 -15.72
C GLY A 159 0.01 -14.71 -16.17
N GLU A 160 0.71 -13.64 -16.55
CA GLU A 160 2.08 -13.71 -17.06
C GLU A 160 3.09 -14.13 -15.97
N ILE A 161 3.92 -15.13 -16.26
CA ILE A 161 4.94 -15.69 -15.36
C ILE A 161 6.38 -15.35 -15.77
N SER A 162 6.58 -14.68 -16.90
CA SER A 162 7.92 -14.41 -17.43
C SER A 162 8.59 -13.25 -16.69
N ALA A 163 9.66 -13.55 -15.95
CA ALA A 163 10.49 -12.55 -15.28
C ALA A 163 11.05 -11.49 -16.26
N GLY A 164 11.39 -11.89 -17.48
CA GLY A 164 11.87 -10.98 -18.53
C GLY A 164 10.78 -10.00 -19.00
N TYR A 165 9.55 -10.47 -19.12
CA TYR A 165 8.41 -9.62 -19.41
C TYR A 165 8.18 -8.60 -18.29
N LEU A 166 8.14 -9.05 -17.03
CA LEU A 166 7.97 -8.18 -15.87
C LEU A 166 9.06 -7.08 -15.81
N LYS A 167 10.33 -7.45 -16.05
CA LYS A 167 11.44 -6.50 -16.12
C LYS A 167 11.21 -5.44 -17.20
N ARG A 168 10.86 -5.85 -18.42
CA ARG A 168 10.59 -4.93 -19.54
C ARG A 168 9.43 -3.99 -19.22
N THR A 169 8.34 -4.50 -18.65
CA THR A 169 7.17 -3.70 -18.29
C THR A 169 7.52 -2.66 -17.21
N VAL A 170 8.30 -3.02 -16.20
CA VAL A 170 8.77 -2.08 -15.17
C VAL A 170 9.68 -1.01 -15.80
N SER A 171 10.67 -1.39 -16.61
CA SER A 171 11.57 -0.44 -17.27
C SER A 171 10.83 0.50 -18.25
N GLN A 172 9.86 -0.03 -18.99
CA GLN A 172 9.03 0.77 -19.91
C GLN A 172 8.17 1.77 -19.13
N ARG A 173 7.57 1.37 -18.00
CA ARG A 173 6.81 2.27 -17.13
C ARG A 173 7.68 3.36 -16.51
N GLN A 174 8.85 3.00 -15.99
CA GLN A 174 9.81 4.00 -15.47
C GLN A 174 10.17 5.03 -16.54
N THR A 175 10.44 4.57 -17.77
CA THR A 175 10.76 5.47 -18.88
C THR A 175 9.58 6.38 -19.26
N ARG A 176 8.35 5.86 -19.20
CA ARG A 176 7.12 6.63 -19.51
C ARG A 176 6.70 7.60 -18.40
N GLN A 177 7.01 7.29 -17.14
CA GLN A 177 6.66 8.12 -15.99
C GLN A 177 7.65 9.27 -15.75
N ILE A 178 8.83 9.21 -16.38
CA ILE A 178 9.85 10.25 -16.27
C ILE A 178 9.73 11.18 -17.47
N MET A 179 9.34 12.42 -17.21
CA MET A 179 9.50 13.49 -18.18
C MET A 179 10.98 13.90 -18.18
N LYS A 180 11.71 13.52 -19.23
CA LYS A 180 13.18 13.74 -19.30
C LYS A 180 13.55 15.19 -19.60
N GLN A 181 12.69 15.88 -20.36
CA GLN A 181 12.92 17.24 -20.79
C GLN A 181 11.59 17.93 -21.11
N LEU A 182 11.57 19.25 -20.98
CA LEU A 182 10.47 20.14 -21.35
C LEU A 182 11.05 21.34 -22.11
N VAL A 183 10.23 21.98 -22.95
CA VAL A 183 10.62 23.27 -23.56
C VAL A 183 10.01 24.37 -22.72
N HIS A 184 10.84 25.32 -22.28
CA HIS A 184 10.39 26.44 -21.45
C HIS A 184 9.48 27.38 -22.26
N PRO A 185 8.27 27.71 -21.78
CA PRO A 185 7.26 28.41 -22.56
C PRO A 185 7.67 29.85 -22.95
N THR A 186 8.49 30.50 -22.12
CA THR A 186 8.86 31.92 -22.30
C THR A 186 10.21 32.10 -23.00
N THR A 187 11.12 31.13 -22.86
CA THR A 187 12.52 31.26 -23.32
C THR A 187 12.85 30.31 -24.47
N GLY A 188 12.00 29.31 -24.74
CA GLY A 188 12.24 28.27 -25.73
C GLY A 188 13.40 27.32 -25.38
N ALA A 189 14.01 27.47 -24.21
CA ALA A 189 15.13 26.65 -23.78
C ALA A 189 14.69 25.22 -23.40
N LEU A 190 15.57 24.25 -23.61
CA LEU A 190 15.34 22.86 -23.21
C LEU A 190 15.64 22.69 -21.71
N CYS A 191 14.62 22.47 -20.90
CA CYS A 191 14.71 22.19 -19.47
C CYS A 191 14.99 20.72 -19.23
N CYS A 192 16.12 20.40 -18.58
CA CYS A 192 16.51 19.02 -18.28
C CYS A 192 16.65 18.76 -16.78
N THR A 193 16.73 19.81 -15.96
CA THR A 193 16.78 19.68 -14.49
C THR A 193 15.40 19.82 -13.86
N SER A 194 15.21 19.27 -12.66
CA SER A 194 13.92 19.32 -11.96
C SER A 194 13.46 20.76 -11.67
N ASN A 195 14.39 21.68 -11.39
CA ASN A 195 14.05 23.07 -11.08
C ASN A 195 13.61 23.82 -12.34
N GLU A 196 14.32 23.64 -13.46
CA GLU A 196 13.95 24.23 -14.75
C GLU A 196 12.59 23.71 -15.23
N MET A 197 12.34 22.41 -15.09
CA MET A 197 11.06 21.80 -15.47
C MET A 197 9.90 22.31 -14.61
N LEU A 198 10.13 22.56 -13.31
CA LEU A 198 9.12 23.14 -12.42
C LEU A 198 8.84 24.61 -12.75
N ASP A 199 9.88 25.40 -13.00
CA ASP A 199 9.74 26.81 -13.41
C ASP A 199 8.97 26.94 -14.74
N ALA A 200 9.33 26.13 -15.73
CA ALA A 200 8.62 26.04 -17.01
C ALA A 200 7.13 25.71 -16.82
N ALA A 201 6.82 24.76 -15.93
CA ALA A 201 5.44 24.38 -15.63
C ALA A 201 4.67 25.51 -14.93
N VAL A 202 5.28 26.18 -13.95
CA VAL A 202 4.65 27.32 -13.25
C VAL A 202 4.31 28.42 -14.26
N GLN A 203 5.27 28.85 -15.07
CA GLN A 203 5.05 29.92 -16.05
C GLN A 203 3.98 29.56 -17.09
N PHE A 204 3.95 28.30 -17.54
CA PHE A 204 2.92 27.82 -18.46
C PHE A 204 1.51 27.88 -17.85
N TYR A 205 1.33 27.43 -16.60
CA TYR A 205 0.01 27.45 -15.97
C TYR A 205 -0.42 28.86 -15.56
N THR A 206 0.52 29.73 -15.16
CA THR A 206 0.21 31.14 -14.85
C THR A 206 -0.30 31.89 -16.08
N SER A 207 0.25 31.63 -17.28
CA SER A 207 -0.20 32.29 -18.51
C SER A 207 -1.62 31.86 -18.93
N LEU A 208 -2.03 30.62 -18.63
CA LEU A 208 -3.38 30.12 -18.89
C LEU A 208 -4.44 30.72 -17.96
N THR A 209 -4.06 31.15 -16.75
CA THR A 209 -4.99 31.74 -15.77
C THR A 209 -5.12 33.26 -15.87
N MET A 210 -4.32 33.92 -16.71
CA MET A 210 -4.39 35.37 -16.97
C MET A 210 -5.20 35.74 -18.23
N ILE A 211 -6.11 34.85 -18.65
CA ILE A 211 -7.15 35.11 -19.66
C ILE A 211 -8.50 35.09 -18.96
#